data_AF-A0A9X5X9L9-F1
#
_entry.id   AF-A0A9X5X9L9-F1
#
_cell.length_a   1.000
_cell.length_b   1.000
_cell.length_c   1.000
_cell.angle_alpha   90.00
_cell.angle_beta   90.00
_cell.angle_gamma   90.00
#
_symmetry.space_group_name_H-M   'P 1'
#
loop_
_entity.id
_entity.type
_entity.pdbx_description
1 polymer ?
#
loop_
_entity_poly.entity_id
_entity_poly.type
_entity_poly.pdbx_seq_one_letter_code
_entity_poly.pdbx_strand_id
1 'polypeptide(L)'
;MTGTRRTVAVLFLLPCLVLLGALVVYPIGYSLIRSFLNQSGDGFAGVDNYKALFTDDGIRTALKNNVIWVVFAPTVATALGLVFAVLTERVRWGTAFKLVVFMPMAISMLAAGIIFRLVYDQDPNKGVANAVWVGVHDTFAKSSAFPNAHPGRQSPLRPEKGGFLTQQAVHAGQSVSLPLVGVAPDKMPG
;
A
#
# COMPACT_ATOMS: atom_id res chain seq x y z
N MET A 1 -55.35 -10.13 -24.47
CA MET A 1 -55.06 -10.75 -23.16
C MET A 1 -53.61 -10.48 -22.74
N THR A 2 -53.24 -9.21 -22.48
CA THR A 2 -51.83 -8.79 -22.32
C THR A 2 -51.53 -8.10 -20.98
N GLY A 3 -52.55 -7.87 -20.14
CA GLY A 3 -52.42 -7.16 -18.86
C GLY A 3 -51.76 -7.97 -17.74
N THR A 4 -52.03 -9.26 -17.66
CA THR A 4 -51.61 -10.10 -16.52
C THR A 4 -50.09 -10.31 -16.45
N ARG A 5 -49.39 -10.36 -17.59
CA ARG A 5 -47.92 -10.58 -17.63
C ARG A 5 -47.13 -9.40 -17.05
N ARG A 6 -47.57 -8.16 -17.27
CA ARG A 6 -46.88 -6.97 -16.74
C ARG A 6 -47.09 -6.82 -15.24
N THR A 7 -48.30 -7.06 -14.75
CA THR A 7 -48.60 -6.97 -13.31
C THR A 7 -47.82 -8.01 -12.51
N VAL A 8 -47.71 -9.24 -13.01
CA VAL A 8 -46.87 -10.27 -12.37
C VAL A 8 -45.40 -9.86 -12.38
N ALA A 9 -44.86 -9.38 -13.50
CA ALA A 9 -43.47 -8.90 -13.56
C ALA A 9 -43.20 -7.75 -12.57
N VAL A 10 -44.14 -6.81 -12.45
CA VAL A 10 -44.04 -5.71 -11.48
C VAL A 10 -44.09 -6.26 -10.06
N LEU A 11 -44.98 -7.20 -9.73
CA LEU A 11 -45.07 -7.79 -8.39
C LEU A 11 -43.77 -8.47 -7.95
N PHE A 12 -43.08 -9.17 -8.88
CA PHE A 12 -41.79 -9.81 -8.62
C PHE A 12 -40.62 -8.82 -8.53
N LEU A 13 -40.65 -7.73 -9.32
CA LEU A 13 -39.60 -6.70 -9.30
C LEU A 13 -39.76 -5.69 -8.15
N LEU A 14 -40.99 -5.46 -7.68
CA LEU A 14 -41.33 -4.47 -6.67
C LEU A 14 -40.48 -4.58 -5.40
N PRO A 15 -40.28 -5.75 -4.74
CA PRO A 15 -39.44 -5.82 -3.54
C PRO A 15 -37.99 -5.43 -3.82
N CYS A 16 -37.44 -5.79 -4.98
CA CYS A 16 -36.09 -5.39 -5.38
C CYS A 16 -36.01 -3.87 -5.63
N LEU A 17 -36.99 -3.30 -6.32
CA LEU A 17 -37.06 -1.87 -6.61
C LEU A 17 -37.24 -1.03 -5.34
N VAL A 18 -38.05 -1.50 -4.39
CA VAL A 18 -38.24 -0.84 -3.09
C VAL A 18 -36.93 -0.84 -2.30
N LEU A 19 -36.23 -1.98 -2.22
CA LEU A 19 -34.94 -2.07 -1.53
C LEU A 19 -33.87 -1.21 -2.21
N LEU A 20 -33.78 -1.24 -3.54
CA LEU A 20 -32.86 -0.40 -4.30
C LEU A 20 -33.17 1.09 -4.11
N GLY A 21 -34.46 1.45 -4.12
CA GLY A 21 -34.93 2.80 -3.84
C GLY A 21 -34.53 3.28 -2.45
N ALA A 22 -34.79 2.47 -1.43
CA ALA A 22 -34.54 2.83 -0.03
C ALA A 22 -33.05 2.81 0.35
N LEU A 23 -32.27 1.86 -0.16
CA LEU A 23 -30.88 1.64 0.25
C LEU A 23 -29.86 2.31 -0.67
N VAL A 24 -30.20 2.63 -1.91
CA VAL A 24 -29.27 3.22 -2.89
C VAL A 24 -29.76 4.59 -3.35
N VAL A 25 -30.97 4.68 -3.87
CA VAL A 25 -31.46 5.93 -4.48
C VAL A 25 -31.69 7.01 -3.42
N TYR A 26 -32.28 6.64 -2.27
CA TYR A 26 -32.50 7.55 -1.15
C TYR A 26 -31.21 8.17 -0.61
N PRO A 27 -30.16 7.42 -0.23
CA PRO A 27 -28.92 8.04 0.25
C PRO A 27 -28.19 8.85 -0.82
N ILE A 28 -28.30 8.49 -2.11
CA ILE A 28 -27.77 9.31 -3.20
C ILE A 28 -28.49 10.66 -3.25
N GLY A 29 -29.83 10.66 -3.30
CA GLY A 29 -30.63 11.89 -3.31
C GLY A 29 -30.37 12.75 -2.06
N TYR A 30 -30.30 12.11 -0.90
CA TYR A 30 -29.95 12.77 0.36
C TYR A 30 -28.56 13.42 0.29
N SER A 31 -27.56 12.70 -0.21
CA SER A 31 -26.19 13.21 -0.37
C SER A 31 -26.12 14.38 -1.36
N LEU A 32 -26.89 14.32 -2.45
CA LEU A 32 -26.98 15.41 -3.42
C LEU A 32 -27.55 16.67 -2.78
N ILE A 33 -28.66 16.58 -2.04
CA ILE A 33 -29.23 17.73 -1.33
C ILE A 33 -28.25 18.27 -0.28
N ARG A 34 -27.62 17.36 0.49
CA ARG A 34 -26.59 17.73 1.48
C ARG A 34 -25.38 18.42 0.87
N SER A 35 -25.02 18.13 -0.38
CA SER A 35 -23.89 18.77 -1.06
C SER A 35 -24.09 20.28 -1.31
N PHE A 36 -25.34 20.76 -1.33
CA PHE A 36 -25.68 22.18 -1.46
C PHE A 36 -25.84 22.90 -0.11
N LEU A 37 -25.80 22.16 1.00
CA LEU A 37 -25.88 22.70 2.35
C LEU A 37 -24.47 22.99 2.88
N ASN A 38 -24.37 23.87 3.88
CA ASN A 38 -23.13 24.13 4.59
C ASN A 38 -22.69 22.89 5.40
N GLN A 39 -21.44 22.89 5.87
CA GLN A 39 -20.87 21.78 6.63
C GLN A 39 -21.70 21.41 7.88
N SER A 40 -22.32 22.41 8.52
CA SER A 40 -23.18 22.22 9.70
C SER A 40 -24.59 21.70 9.36
N GLY A 41 -25.03 21.80 8.11
CA GLY A 41 -26.39 21.44 7.67
C GLY A 41 -27.47 22.50 7.91
N ASP A 42 -27.14 23.60 8.57
CA ASP A 42 -28.09 24.63 9.01
C ASP A 42 -28.34 25.75 7.98
N GLY A 43 -27.62 25.77 6.86
CA GLY A 43 -27.73 26.83 5.86
C GLY A 43 -27.44 26.36 4.44
N PHE A 44 -28.06 27.01 3.45
CA PHE A 44 -27.81 26.73 2.03
C PHE A 44 -26.51 27.41 1.58
N ALA A 45 -25.50 26.61 1.25
CA ALA A 45 -24.20 27.06 0.76
C ALA A 45 -24.11 27.10 -0.78
N GLY A 46 -25.17 26.68 -1.47
CA GLY A 46 -25.23 26.69 -2.93
C GLY A 46 -24.09 25.90 -3.58
N VAL A 47 -23.33 26.55 -4.46
CA VAL A 47 -22.21 25.94 -5.20
C VAL A 47 -20.84 26.18 -4.56
N ASP A 48 -20.77 26.82 -3.40
CA ASP A 48 -19.48 27.19 -2.80
C ASP A 48 -18.68 25.96 -2.36
N ASN A 49 -19.35 24.89 -1.93
CA ASN A 49 -18.72 23.57 -1.68
C ASN A 49 -18.03 23.01 -2.94
N TYR A 50 -18.61 23.23 -4.12
CA TYR A 50 -18.03 22.79 -5.39
C TYR A 50 -16.86 23.67 -5.82
N LYS A 51 -16.91 24.99 -5.55
CA LYS A 51 -15.77 25.88 -5.79
C LYS A 51 -14.56 25.46 -4.95
N ALA A 52 -14.76 25.05 -3.70
CA ALA A 52 -13.68 24.56 -2.84
C ALA A 52 -12.93 23.37 -3.47
N LEU A 53 -13.63 22.47 -4.18
CA LEU A 53 -13.00 21.35 -4.91
C LEU A 53 -11.98 21.82 -5.95
N PHE A 54 -12.20 23.01 -6.52
CA PHE A 54 -11.33 23.64 -7.50
C PHE A 54 -10.46 24.76 -6.92
N THR A 55 -10.46 25.03 -5.63
CA THR A 55 -9.57 26.07 -5.08
C THR A 55 -8.58 25.48 -4.10
N ASP A 56 -8.93 24.36 -3.46
CA ASP A 56 -8.07 23.66 -2.52
C ASP A 56 -7.07 22.73 -3.24
N ASP A 57 -5.78 22.98 -3.02
CA ASP A 57 -4.69 22.19 -3.62
C ASP A 57 -4.65 20.74 -3.12
N GLY A 58 -5.04 20.50 -1.87
CA GLY A 58 -5.14 19.17 -1.29
C GLY A 58 -6.24 18.35 -1.98
N ILE A 59 -7.43 18.94 -2.14
CA ILE A 59 -8.56 18.29 -2.84
C ILE A 59 -8.21 18.06 -4.31
N ARG A 60 -7.60 19.03 -5.00
CA ARG A 60 -7.17 18.87 -6.39
C ARG A 60 -6.15 17.74 -6.55
N THR A 61 -5.20 17.61 -5.63
CA THR A 61 -4.21 16.53 -5.65
C THR A 61 -4.86 15.18 -5.41
N ALA A 62 -5.74 15.07 -4.42
CA ALA A 62 -6.50 13.84 -4.18
C ALA A 62 -7.38 13.46 -5.38
N LEU A 63 -8.04 14.42 -6.02
CA LEU A 63 -8.87 14.19 -7.20
C LEU A 63 -8.04 13.68 -8.38
N LYS A 64 -6.91 14.33 -8.69
CA LYS A 64 -5.99 13.89 -9.74
C LYS A 64 -5.50 12.47 -9.49
N ASN A 65 -5.06 12.16 -8.26
CA ASN A 65 -4.59 10.83 -7.91
C ASN A 65 -5.70 9.77 -8.04
N ASN A 66 -6.92 10.07 -7.61
CA ASN A 66 -8.07 9.17 -7.79
C ASN A 66 -8.38 8.93 -9.26
N VAL A 67 -8.40 9.97 -10.09
CA VAL A 67 -8.65 9.84 -11.54
C VAL A 67 -7.56 9.00 -12.20
N ILE A 68 -6.29 9.24 -11.86
CA ILE A 68 -5.17 8.41 -12.34
C ILE A 68 -5.39 6.95 -11.96
N TRP A 69 -5.72 6.66 -10.70
CA TRP A 69 -5.95 5.29 -10.22
C TRP A 69 -7.16 4.61 -10.87
N VAL A 70 -8.27 5.33 -11.06
CA VAL A 70 -9.51 4.83 -11.69
C VAL A 70 -9.26 4.40 -13.14
N VAL A 71 -8.36 5.07 -13.85
CA VAL A 71 -8.03 4.70 -15.24
C VAL A 71 -6.89 3.68 -15.26
N PHE A 72 -5.81 3.94 -14.53
CA PHE A 72 -4.58 3.16 -14.61
C PHE A 72 -4.76 1.74 -14.09
N ALA A 73 -5.36 1.55 -12.90
CA ALA A 73 -5.46 0.22 -12.30
C ALA A 73 -6.31 -0.75 -13.13
N PRO A 74 -7.53 -0.40 -13.59
CA PRO A 74 -8.30 -1.28 -14.47
C PRO A 74 -7.59 -1.51 -15.81
N THR A 75 -6.98 -0.48 -16.40
CA THR A 75 -6.29 -0.63 -17.69
C THR A 75 -5.14 -1.63 -17.59
N VAL A 76 -4.29 -1.49 -16.57
CA VAL A 76 -3.16 -2.41 -16.36
C VAL A 76 -3.66 -3.81 -15.99
N ALA A 77 -4.64 -3.92 -15.10
CA ALA A 77 -5.21 -5.21 -14.70
C ALA A 77 -5.84 -5.96 -15.89
N THR A 78 -6.60 -5.27 -16.74
CA THR A 78 -7.19 -5.84 -17.95
C THR A 78 -6.14 -6.21 -18.99
N ALA A 79 -5.14 -5.34 -19.22
CA ALA A 79 -4.07 -5.63 -20.16
C ALA A 79 -3.27 -6.87 -19.75
N LEU A 80 -2.85 -6.95 -18.48
CA LEU A 80 -2.15 -8.12 -17.94
C LEU A 80 -3.05 -9.36 -17.97
N GLY A 81 -4.31 -9.22 -17.57
CA GLY A 81 -5.29 -10.31 -17.60
C GLY A 81 -5.48 -10.90 -19.00
N LEU A 82 -5.50 -10.04 -20.03
CA LEU A 82 -5.60 -10.47 -21.43
C LEU A 82 -4.33 -11.19 -21.89
N VAL A 83 -3.15 -10.65 -21.57
CA VAL A 83 -1.85 -11.29 -21.88
C VAL A 83 -1.81 -12.70 -21.27
N PHE A 84 -2.18 -12.83 -19.99
CA PHE A 84 -2.24 -14.13 -19.33
C PHE A 84 -3.30 -15.04 -19.94
N ALA A 85 -4.48 -14.52 -20.30
CA ALA A 85 -5.53 -15.32 -20.92
C ALA A 85 -5.06 -15.97 -22.24
N VAL A 86 -4.40 -15.19 -23.10
CA VAL A 86 -3.87 -15.66 -24.39
C VAL A 86 -2.72 -16.65 -24.21
N LEU A 87 -1.77 -16.37 -23.31
CA LEU A 87 -0.65 -17.27 -23.02
C LEU A 87 -1.13 -18.62 -22.49
N THR A 88 -2.16 -18.61 -21.65
CA THR A 88 -2.68 -19.82 -21.00
C THR A 88 -3.49 -20.70 -21.95
N GLU A 89 -4.04 -20.15 -23.02
CA GLU A 89 -4.80 -20.92 -24.03
C GLU A 89 -3.95 -22.00 -24.70
N ARG A 90 -2.64 -21.80 -24.81
CA ARG A 90 -1.69 -22.76 -25.41
C ARG A 90 -1.15 -23.79 -24.42
N VAL A 91 -1.50 -23.72 -23.13
CA VAL A 91 -0.95 -24.57 -22.07
C VAL A 91 -1.88 -25.73 -21.74
N ARG A 92 -1.37 -26.96 -21.80
CA ARG A 92 -2.13 -28.20 -21.52
C ARG A 92 -2.73 -28.27 -20.11
N TRP A 93 -2.19 -27.49 -19.16
CA TRP A 93 -2.65 -27.34 -17.77
C TRP A 93 -3.27 -25.97 -17.49
N GLY A 94 -3.83 -25.30 -18.51
CA GLY A 94 -4.28 -23.91 -18.41
C GLY A 94 -5.32 -23.64 -17.30
N THR A 95 -6.12 -24.64 -16.92
CA THR A 95 -7.06 -24.53 -15.79
C THR A 95 -6.35 -24.34 -14.45
N ALA A 96 -5.28 -25.10 -14.18
CA ALA A 96 -4.53 -24.97 -12.92
C ALA A 96 -3.86 -23.59 -12.84
N PHE A 97 -3.33 -23.09 -13.95
CA PHE A 97 -2.72 -21.76 -14.00
C PHE A 97 -3.76 -20.65 -13.73
N LYS A 98 -4.94 -20.70 -14.38
CA LYS A 98 -6.04 -19.77 -14.10
C LYS A 98 -6.42 -19.77 -12.62
N LEU A 99 -6.52 -20.95 -12.00
CA LEU A 99 -6.86 -21.07 -10.58
C LEU A 99 -5.83 -20.36 -9.69
N VAL A 100 -4.53 -20.52 -9.95
CA VAL A 100 -3.48 -19.83 -9.17
C VAL A 100 -3.53 -18.31 -9.36
N VAL A 101 -3.68 -17.84 -10.61
CA VAL A 101 -3.75 -16.40 -10.92
C VAL A 101 -5.02 -15.74 -10.34
N PHE A 102 -6.13 -16.48 -10.29
CA PHE A 102 -7.40 -15.99 -9.74
C PHE A 102 -7.57 -16.25 -8.24
N MET A 103 -6.75 -17.11 -7.63
CA MET A 103 -6.78 -17.42 -6.20
C MET A 103 -6.78 -16.16 -5.31
N PRO A 104 -5.99 -15.10 -5.59
CA PRO A 104 -5.99 -13.90 -4.76
C PRO A 104 -7.33 -13.19 -4.68
N MET A 105 -8.24 -13.34 -5.66
CA MET A 105 -9.57 -12.74 -5.60
C MET A 105 -10.44 -13.35 -4.49
N ALA A 106 -10.10 -14.55 -4.01
CA ALA A 106 -10.78 -15.17 -2.87
C ALA A 106 -10.32 -14.61 -1.51
N ILE A 107 -9.20 -13.87 -1.49
CA ILE A 107 -8.65 -13.29 -0.26
C ILE A 107 -9.42 -12.01 0.06
N SER A 108 -9.85 -11.85 1.32
CA SER A 108 -10.53 -10.64 1.77
C SER A 108 -9.58 -9.44 1.77
N MET A 109 -10.12 -8.24 1.52
CA MET A 109 -9.33 -7.00 1.54
C MET A 109 -8.64 -6.79 2.90
N LEU A 110 -9.27 -7.20 4.00
CA LEU A 110 -8.67 -7.15 5.33
C LEU A 110 -7.45 -8.07 5.44
N ALA A 111 -7.56 -9.33 5.00
CA ALA A 111 -6.45 -10.27 5.03
C ALA A 111 -5.28 -9.80 4.14
N ALA A 112 -5.59 -9.29 2.95
CA ALA A 112 -4.60 -8.67 2.09
C ALA A 112 -3.88 -7.50 2.80
N GLY A 113 -4.63 -6.62 3.47
CA GLY A 113 -4.05 -5.51 4.25
C GLY A 113 -3.09 -5.98 5.36
N ILE A 114 -3.42 -7.06 6.07
CA ILE A 114 -2.55 -7.66 7.09
C ILE A 114 -1.30 -8.25 6.44
N ILE A 115 -1.44 -9.00 5.34
CA ILE A 115 -0.30 -9.57 4.62
C ILE A 115 0.66 -8.47 4.17
N PHE A 116 0.15 -7.42 3.53
CA PHE A 116 0.97 -6.29 3.12
C PHE A 116 1.66 -5.62 4.31
N ARG A 117 0.95 -5.38 5.41
CA ARG A 117 1.54 -4.82 6.63
C ARG A 117 2.68 -5.69 7.18
N LEU A 118 2.53 -7.01 7.17
CA LEU A 118 3.58 -7.94 7.62
C LEU A 118 4.76 -8.00 6.65
N VAL A 119 4.49 -8.00 5.34
CA VAL A 119 5.53 -8.03 4.30
C VAL A 119 6.40 -6.76 4.36
N TYR A 120 5.77 -5.60 4.56
CA TYR A 120 6.41 -4.29 4.63
C TYR A 120 6.70 -3.82 6.07
N ASP A 121 6.69 -4.74 7.04
CA ASP A 121 7.09 -4.41 8.41
C ASP A 121 8.54 -3.91 8.41
N GLN A 122 8.78 -2.82 9.13
CA GLN A 122 10.06 -2.13 9.17
C GLN A 122 11.09 -2.87 10.04
N ASP A 123 10.64 -3.77 10.92
CA ASP A 123 11.50 -4.65 11.69
C ASP A 123 12.14 -5.71 10.76
N PRO A 124 13.48 -5.71 10.55
CA PRO A 124 14.16 -6.62 9.63
C PRO A 124 13.97 -8.11 9.98
N ASN A 125 13.64 -8.41 11.24
CA ASN A 125 13.43 -9.78 11.70
C ASN A 125 11.98 -10.28 11.48
N LYS A 126 11.06 -9.40 11.05
CA LYS A 126 9.64 -9.71 10.83
C LYS A 126 9.16 -9.40 9.41
N GLY A 127 9.71 -8.36 8.79
CA GLY A 127 9.38 -7.96 7.42
C GLY A 127 10.02 -8.87 6.39
N VAL A 128 9.23 -9.72 5.73
CA VAL A 128 9.75 -10.67 4.72
C VAL A 128 10.46 -9.94 3.57
N ALA A 129 9.95 -8.79 3.12
CA ALA A 129 10.59 -8.03 2.04
C ALA A 129 11.94 -7.42 2.48
N ASN A 130 12.01 -6.92 3.71
CA ASN A 130 13.24 -6.34 4.26
C ASN A 130 14.30 -7.42 4.53
N ALA A 131 13.90 -8.57 5.07
CA ALA A 131 14.77 -9.72 5.28
C ALA A 131 15.38 -10.25 3.97
N VAL A 132 14.58 -10.31 2.89
CA VAL A 132 15.08 -10.70 1.55
C VAL A 132 16.05 -9.66 1.01
N TRP A 133 15.75 -8.36 1.16
CA TRP A 133 16.66 -7.28 0.74
C TRP A 133 18.00 -7.32 1.49
N VAL A 134 17.98 -7.47 2.81
CA VAL A 134 19.18 -7.59 3.64
C VAL A 134 19.97 -8.84 3.28
N GLY A 135 19.32 -9.99 3.09
CA GLY A 135 20.00 -11.22 2.68
C GLY A 135 20.69 -11.12 1.31
N VAL A 136 20.06 -10.44 0.34
CA VAL A 136 20.69 -10.17 -0.96
C VAL A 136 21.86 -9.19 -0.79
N HIS A 137 21.71 -8.14 0.02
CA HIS A 137 22.77 -7.18 0.29
C HIS A 137 24.00 -7.84 0.94
N ASP A 138 23.77 -8.68 1.96
CA ASP A 138 24.81 -9.42 2.68
C ASP A 138 25.51 -10.47 1.81
N THR A 139 24.86 -10.93 0.73
CA THR A 139 25.51 -11.80 -0.27
C THR A 139 26.59 -11.05 -1.06
N PHE A 140 26.43 -9.74 -1.24
CA PHE A 140 27.38 -8.89 -1.98
C PHE A 140 28.29 -8.06 -1.06
N ALA A 141 27.93 -7.87 0.21
CA ALA A 141 28.71 -7.17 1.22
C ALA A 141 29.42 -8.17 2.15
N LYS A 142 30.77 -8.17 2.17
CA LYS A 142 31.54 -9.06 3.05
C LYS A 142 31.15 -8.81 4.52
N SER A 143 30.90 -9.90 5.26
CA SER A 143 30.50 -9.88 6.66
C SER A 143 31.49 -9.09 7.52
N SER A 144 31.06 -7.95 8.05
CA SER A 144 31.78 -7.24 9.10
C SER A 144 31.58 -7.98 10.43
N ALA A 145 32.63 -8.11 11.25
CA ALA A 145 32.57 -8.77 12.57
C ALA A 145 31.48 -8.17 13.50
N PHE A 146 31.10 -6.92 13.27
CA PHE A 146 30.03 -6.22 13.97
C PHE A 146 29.05 -5.58 12.97
N PRO A 147 28.06 -6.33 12.46
CA PRO A 147 27.18 -5.87 11.37
C PRO A 147 26.29 -4.67 11.70
N ASN A 148 25.97 -4.46 12.98
CA ASN A 148 25.16 -3.32 13.45
C ASN A 148 26.01 -2.24 14.15
N ALA A 149 27.34 -2.31 14.11
CA ALA A 149 28.18 -1.31 14.76
C ALA A 149 28.31 -0.07 13.88
N HIS A 150 27.83 1.05 14.39
CA HIS A 150 27.97 2.35 13.74
C HIS A 150 28.50 3.40 14.73
N PRO A 151 29.34 4.36 14.30
CA PRO A 151 29.82 5.43 15.15
C PRO A 151 28.65 6.25 15.71
N GLY A 152 28.72 6.62 16.99
CA GLY A 152 27.75 7.56 17.57
C GLY A 152 27.77 8.93 16.88
N ARG A 153 26.72 9.74 17.04
CA ARG A 153 26.57 11.08 16.41
C ARG A 153 27.75 12.04 16.67
N GLN A 154 28.55 11.81 17.70
CA GLN A 154 29.70 12.64 18.09
C GLN A 154 31.00 11.81 18.10
N SER A 155 31.26 11.05 17.02
CA SER A 155 32.45 10.20 16.94
C SER A 155 33.58 10.86 16.14
N PRO A 156 34.85 10.73 16.57
CA PRO A 156 36.03 11.18 15.80
C PRO A 156 36.37 10.25 14.61
N LEU A 157 35.44 9.36 14.22
CA LEU A 157 35.62 8.37 13.17
C LEU A 157 35.00 8.83 11.85
N ARG A 158 35.76 8.75 10.76
CA ARG A 158 35.30 9.07 9.40
C ARG A 158 35.11 7.76 8.59
N PRO A 159 33.98 7.59 7.86
CA PRO A 159 33.79 6.42 7.01
C PRO A 159 34.74 6.45 5.80
N GLU A 160 35.47 5.36 5.56
CA GLU A 160 36.31 5.18 4.38
C GLU A 160 36.25 3.73 3.89
N LYS A 161 35.95 3.53 2.60
CA LYS A 161 35.88 2.25 1.85
C LYS A 161 35.80 0.97 2.72
N GLY A 162 34.62 0.74 3.32
CA GLY A 162 34.32 -0.49 4.06
C GLY A 162 34.77 -0.52 5.53
N GLY A 163 35.25 0.61 6.08
CA GLY A 163 35.62 0.75 7.48
C GLY A 163 35.56 2.19 8.00
N PHE A 164 36.10 2.41 9.19
CA PHE A 164 36.16 3.72 9.85
C PHE A 164 37.60 4.06 10.21
N LEU A 165 38.03 5.28 9.89
CA LEU A 165 39.35 5.80 10.25
C LEU A 165 39.26 6.83 11.38
N THR A 166 40.26 6.83 12.26
CA THR A 166 40.42 7.86 13.29
C THR A 166 40.91 9.16 12.64
N GLN A 167 40.28 10.29 12.97
CA GLN A 167 40.74 11.60 12.50
C GLN A 167 42.06 12.05 13.13
N GLN A 168 42.49 11.38 14.21
CA GLN A 168 43.75 11.63 14.91
C GLN A 168 44.74 10.48 14.65
N ALA A 169 46.01 10.84 14.47
CA ALA A 169 47.11 9.87 14.39
C ALA A 169 47.30 9.22 15.77
N VAL A 170 47.34 7.89 15.80
CA VAL A 170 47.48 7.10 17.03
C VAL A 170 48.85 6.43 17.04
N HIS A 171 49.50 6.41 18.20
CA HIS A 171 50.82 5.80 18.38
C HIS A 171 50.72 4.46 19.13
N ALA A 172 51.65 3.56 18.88
CA ALA A 172 51.71 2.26 19.56
C ALA A 172 51.85 2.46 21.09
N GLY A 173 50.96 1.84 21.87
CA GLY A 173 50.90 1.98 23.33
C GLY A 173 49.87 2.99 23.85
N GLN A 174 49.20 3.75 22.98
CA GLN A 174 48.12 4.66 23.37
C GLN A 174 46.76 3.96 23.37
N SER A 175 45.99 4.09 24.44
CA SER A 175 44.60 3.63 24.48
C SER A 175 43.70 4.62 23.72
N VAL A 176 42.87 4.09 22.82
CA VAL A 176 41.98 4.88 21.97
C VAL A 176 40.55 4.43 22.21
N SER A 177 39.68 5.37 22.57
CA SER A 177 38.25 5.09 22.71
C SER A 177 37.57 5.14 21.34
N LEU A 178 36.94 4.03 20.95
CA LEU A 178 36.15 3.93 19.73
C LEU A 178 34.66 3.92 20.12
N PRO A 179 33.96 5.06 20.07
CA PRO A 179 32.56 5.14 20.46
C PRO A 179 31.66 4.55 19.37
N LEU A 180 31.61 3.22 19.32
CA LEU A 180 30.71 2.44 18.48
C LEU A 180 29.44 2.11 19.27
N VAL A 181 28.29 2.29 18.64
CA VAL A 181 26.98 1.90 19.19
C VAL A 181 26.34 0.84 18.29
N GLY A 182 25.43 0.03 18.83
CA GLY A 182 24.78 -1.06 18.08
C GLY A 182 25.51 -2.42 18.12
N VAL A 183 26.56 -2.55 18.93
CA VAL A 183 27.19 -3.85 19.25
C VAL A 183 26.39 -4.55 20.33
N ALA A 184 25.99 -5.80 20.06
CA ALA A 184 25.29 -6.62 21.04
C ALA A 184 26.25 -6.99 22.22
N PRO A 185 25.81 -6.94 23.49
CA PRO A 185 26.68 -7.12 24.66
C PRO A 185 27.42 -8.47 24.68
N ASP A 186 26.80 -9.50 24.12
CA ASP A 186 27.32 -10.87 23.97
C ASP A 186 28.47 -10.99 22.96
N LYS A 187 28.67 -9.97 22.11
CA LYS A 187 29.73 -9.93 21.10
C LYS A 187 30.91 -9.05 21.47
N MET A 188 30.87 -8.36 22.62
CA MET A 188 31.97 -7.51 23.06
C MET A 188 33.14 -8.37 23.58
N PRO A 189 34.38 -8.12 23.13
CA PRO A 189 35.55 -8.71 23.78
C PRO A 189 35.64 -8.16 25.20
N GLY A 190 35.71 -9.06 26.18
CA GLY A 190 35.88 -8.74 27.61
C GLY A 190 37.29 -8.30 27.97
#